data_AF-A0A9E3N4N8-F1
#
_entry.id   AF-A0A9E3N4N8-F1
#
_cell.length_a   1.000
_cell.length_b   1.000
_cell.length_c   1.000
_cell.angle_alpha   90.00
_cell.angle_beta   90.00
_cell.angle_gamma   90.00
#
_symmetry.space_group_name_H-M   'P 1'
#
loop_
_entity.id
_entity.type
_entity.pdbx_description
1 polymer ?
#
loop_
_entity_poly.entity_id
_entity_poly.type
_entity_poly.pdbx_seq_one_letter_code
_entity_poly.pdbx_strand_id
1 'polypeptide(L)'
;RLKEAHQLIAKALKMAPDDPFILDSMGWVQYRMGKLDEAETHLRKAYTLRNDPEIAVHLGEVLWKKGEKDDARKLWREAQAKDPKNDALKSTLARLHQTL
;
A
#
# COMPACT_ATOMS: atom_id res chain seq x y z
N ARG A 1 7.04 -15.51 -9.72
CA ARG A 1 6.51 -14.48 -10.64
C ARG A 1 6.65 -13.03 -10.14
N LEU A 2 7.12 -12.76 -8.90
CA LEU A 2 7.28 -11.37 -8.40
C LEU A 2 8.31 -10.52 -9.16
N LYS A 3 9.44 -11.11 -9.55
CA LYS A 3 10.50 -10.42 -10.32
C LYS A 3 9.97 -9.88 -11.66
N GLU A 4 9.16 -10.67 -12.34
CA GLU A 4 8.52 -10.29 -13.61
C GLU A 4 7.52 -9.15 -13.41
N ALA A 5 6.65 -9.24 -12.39
CA ALA A 5 5.73 -8.15 -12.05
C ALA A 5 6.47 -6.84 -11.77
N HIS A 6 7.55 -6.89 -10.96
CA HIS A 6 8.38 -5.72 -10.69
C HIS A 6 9.00 -5.14 -11.98
N GLN A 7 9.44 -5.98 -12.93
CA GLN A 7 9.99 -5.49 -14.20
C GLN A 7 8.94 -4.81 -15.08
N LEU A 8 7.72 -5.37 -15.14
CA LEU A 8 6.61 -4.77 -15.89
C LEU A 8 6.17 -3.44 -15.28
N ILE A 9 5.99 -3.40 -13.96
CA ILE A 9 5.62 -2.18 -13.25
C ILE A 9 6.74 -1.13 -13.37
N ALA A 10 8.02 -1.53 -13.34
CA ALA A 10 9.13 -0.61 -13.54
C ALA A 10 9.12 0.03 -14.95
N LYS A 11 8.68 -0.70 -15.98
CA LYS A 11 8.47 -0.12 -17.31
C LYS A 11 7.31 0.88 -17.31
N ALA A 12 6.18 0.53 -16.67
CA ALA A 12 5.04 1.42 -16.54
C ALA A 12 5.40 2.71 -15.78
N LEU A 13 6.15 2.60 -14.68
CA LEU A 13 6.60 3.73 -13.87
C LEU A 13 7.55 4.66 -14.63
N LYS A 14 8.36 4.15 -15.56
CA LYS A 14 9.16 5.00 -16.45
C LYS A 14 8.30 5.81 -17.41
N MET A 15 7.15 5.29 -17.83
CA MET A 15 6.23 5.99 -18.72
C MET A 15 5.34 6.99 -17.97
N ALA A 16 5.02 6.69 -16.71
CA ALA A 16 4.16 7.52 -15.86
C ALA A 16 4.68 7.53 -14.40
N PRO A 17 5.71 8.34 -14.10
CA PRO A 17 6.43 8.31 -12.82
C PRO A 17 5.64 8.86 -11.61
N ASP A 18 4.56 9.57 -11.88
CA ASP A 18 3.68 10.20 -10.88
C ASP A 18 2.24 9.68 -10.97
N ASP A 19 2.01 8.57 -11.68
CA ASP A 19 0.71 7.89 -11.60
C ASP A 19 0.58 7.19 -10.24
N PRO A 20 -0.41 7.56 -9.41
CA PRO A 20 -0.52 7.04 -8.05
C PRO A 20 -0.78 5.53 -8.01
N PHE A 21 -1.45 4.96 -9.01
CA PHE A 21 -1.78 3.54 -9.04
C PHE A 21 -0.60 2.68 -9.51
N ILE A 22 0.25 3.22 -10.38
CA ILE A 22 1.51 2.57 -10.75
C ILE A 22 2.49 2.61 -9.57
N LEU A 23 2.55 3.73 -8.85
CA LEU A 23 3.33 3.84 -7.61
C LEU A 23 2.83 2.87 -6.53
N ASP A 24 1.51 2.76 -6.34
CA ASP A 24 0.89 1.79 -5.43
C ASP A 24 1.25 0.35 -5.82
N SER A 25 1.10 0.00 -7.10
CA SER A 25 1.49 -1.31 -7.63
C SER A 25 2.97 -1.62 -7.39
N MET A 26 3.86 -0.63 -7.56
CA MET A 26 5.29 -0.79 -7.32
C MET A 26 5.57 -1.02 -5.83
N GLY A 27 4.97 -0.22 -4.97
CA GLY A 27 5.12 -0.39 -3.53
C GLY A 27 4.58 -1.73 -3.05
N TRP A 28 3.45 -2.17 -3.58
CA TRP A 28 2.86 -3.46 -3.23
C TRP A 28 3.72 -4.64 -3.67
N VAL A 29 4.28 -4.64 -4.88
CA VAL A 29 5.18 -5.72 -5.31
C VAL A 29 6.47 -5.73 -4.49
N GLN A 30 7.00 -4.56 -4.11
CA GLN A 30 8.17 -4.44 -3.24
C GLN A 30 7.90 -5.00 -1.84
N TYR A 31 6.74 -4.69 -1.26
CA TYR A 31 6.28 -5.28 0.02
C TYR A 31 6.28 -6.81 -0.06
N ARG A 32 5.66 -7.38 -1.09
CA ARG A 32 5.63 -8.85 -1.27
C ARG A 32 7.00 -9.46 -1.53
N MET A 33 7.99 -8.67 -1.93
CA MET A 33 9.39 -9.09 -2.08
C MET A 33 10.21 -8.90 -0.79
N GLY A 34 9.62 -8.41 0.30
CA GLY A 34 10.30 -8.14 1.57
C GLY A 34 11.06 -6.81 1.61
N LYS A 35 10.90 -5.96 0.58
CA LYS A 35 11.56 -4.66 0.44
C LYS A 35 10.73 -3.56 1.09
N LEU A 36 10.72 -3.53 2.42
CA LEU A 36 9.76 -2.72 3.17
C LEU A 36 10.02 -1.21 3.04
N ASP A 37 11.28 -0.78 3.04
CA ASP A 37 11.62 0.66 2.97
C ASP A 37 11.33 1.24 1.57
N GLU A 38 11.62 0.48 0.51
CA GLU A 38 11.27 0.88 -0.85
C GLU A 38 9.76 0.90 -1.06
N ALA A 39 9.05 -0.09 -0.49
CA ALA A 39 7.60 -0.17 -0.56
C ALA A 39 6.95 1.05 0.09
N GLU A 40 7.38 1.40 1.29
CA GLU A 40 6.90 2.58 2.00
C GLU A 40 7.14 3.86 1.20
N THR A 41 8.34 4.01 0.63
CA THR A 41 8.69 5.20 -0.18
C THR A 41 7.71 5.40 -1.34
N HIS A 42 7.41 4.33 -2.09
CA HIS A 42 6.48 4.42 -3.22
C HIS A 42 5.04 4.63 -2.76
N LEU A 43 4.60 3.94 -1.71
CA LEU A 43 3.24 4.05 -1.19
C LEU A 43 2.95 5.41 -0.55
N ARG A 44 3.91 6.00 0.16
CA ARG A 44 3.79 7.38 0.67
C ARG A 44 3.68 8.39 -0.46
N LYS A 45 4.47 8.23 -1.53
CA LYS A 45 4.36 9.09 -2.72
C LYS A 45 3.00 8.93 -3.38
N ALA A 46 2.56 7.69 -3.60
CA ALA A 46 1.24 7.38 -4.15
C ALA A 46 0.11 8.02 -3.34
N TYR A 47 0.15 7.87 -2.02
CA TYR A 47 -0.85 8.39 -1.10
C TYR A 47 -0.87 9.93 -1.05
N THR A 48 0.30 10.56 -1.17
CA THR A 48 0.43 12.03 -1.25
C THR A 48 -0.20 12.57 -2.53
N LEU A 49 0.00 11.88 -3.66
CA LEU A 49 -0.58 12.26 -4.96
C LEU A 49 -2.08 11.99 -5.01
N ARG A 50 -2.53 10.91 -4.36
CA ARG A 50 -3.94 10.56 -4.25
C ARG A 50 -4.21 9.91 -2.91
N ASN A 51 -5.00 10.59 -2.08
CA ASN A 51 -5.45 10.06 -0.80
C ASN A 51 -6.60 9.05 -1.00
N ASP A 52 -6.24 7.91 -1.58
CA ASP A 52 -7.09 6.79 -1.95
C ASP A 52 -7.15 5.73 -0.84
N PRO A 53 -8.32 5.18 -0.50
CA PRO A 53 -8.45 4.15 0.54
C PRO A 53 -7.63 2.88 0.28
N GLU A 54 -7.51 2.43 -0.97
CA GLU A 54 -6.78 1.20 -1.29
C GLU A 54 -5.27 1.39 -1.08
N ILE A 55 -4.73 2.54 -1.49
CA ILE A 55 -3.34 2.92 -1.24
C ILE A 55 -3.07 3.04 0.27
N ALA A 56 -4.01 3.62 1.03
CA ALA A 56 -3.89 3.72 2.48
C ALA A 56 -3.85 2.34 3.16
N VAL A 57 -4.62 1.36 2.66
CA VAL A 57 -4.59 -0.02 3.15
C VAL A 57 -3.21 -0.65 2.93
N HIS A 58 -2.66 -0.55 1.72
CA HIS A 58 -1.33 -1.08 1.40
C HIS A 58 -0.23 -0.41 2.23
N LEU A 59 -0.25 0.93 2.33
CA LEU A 59 0.71 1.66 3.16
C LEU A 59 0.61 1.22 4.63
N GLY A 60 -0.60 1.15 5.17
CA GLY A 60 -0.83 0.69 6.54
C GLY A 60 -0.29 -0.71 6.79
N GLU A 61 -0.39 -1.62 5.83
CA GLU A 61 0.20 -2.95 5.96
C GLU A 61 1.73 -2.95 5.97
N VAL A 62 2.36 -2.10 5.15
CA VAL A 62 3.83 -1.93 5.19
C VAL A 62 4.27 -1.41 6.56
N LEU A 63 3.62 -0.36 7.07
CA LEU A 63 3.93 0.20 8.39
C LEU A 63 3.71 -0.82 9.51
N TRP A 64 2.62 -1.59 9.43
CA TRP A 64 2.35 -2.68 10.36
C TRP A 64 3.49 -3.71 10.38
N LYS A 65 3.97 -4.11 9.20
CA LYS A 65 5.07 -5.08 9.08
C LYS A 65 6.41 -4.53 9.60
N LYS A 66 6.62 -3.22 9.48
CA LYS A 66 7.77 -2.50 10.05
C LYS A 66 7.69 -2.27 11.57
N GLY A 67 6.53 -2.50 12.19
CA GLY A 67 6.30 -2.30 13.62
C GLY A 67 5.71 -0.93 13.98
N GLU A 68 5.49 -0.06 12.99
CA GLU A 68 4.85 1.26 13.11
C GLU A 68 3.31 1.11 13.18
N LYS A 69 2.85 0.37 14.20
CA LYS A 69 1.47 -0.11 14.28
C LYS A 69 0.43 0.99 14.51
N ASP A 70 0.79 2.07 15.21
CA ASP A 70 -0.13 3.17 15.47
C ASP A 70 -0.44 3.96 14.19
N ASP A 71 0.58 4.22 13.38
CA ASP A 71 0.43 4.87 12.07
C ASP A 71 -0.36 4.00 11.10
N ALA A 72 -0.12 2.68 11.11
CA ALA A 72 -0.93 1.72 10.34
C ALA A 72 -2.41 1.80 10.70
N ARG A 73 -2.74 1.78 12.00
CA ARG A 73 -4.13 1.86 12.49
C ARG A 73 -4.78 3.19 12.13
N LYS A 74 -4.03 4.29 12.19
CA LYS A 74 -4.52 5.61 11.78
C LYS A 74 -4.93 5.59 10.31
N LEU A 75 -4.06 5.12 9.41
CA LEU A 75 -4.36 5.01 7.98
C LEU A 75 -5.58 4.11 7.71
N TRP A 76 -5.66 2.97 8.40
CA TRP A 76 -6.79 2.06 8.22
C TRP A 76 -8.12 2.64 8.71
N ARG A 77 -8.13 3.44 9.79
CA ARG A 77 -9.33 4.19 10.21
C ARG A 77 -9.73 5.25 9.20
N GLU A 78 -8.77 5.97 8.64
CA GLU A 78 -9.03 6.94 7.58
C GLU A 78 -9.59 6.25 6.31
N ALA A 79 -9.04 5.11 5.92
CA ALA A 79 -9.53 4.29 4.83
C ALA A 79 -10.96 3.79 5.10
N GLN A 80 -11.25 3.29 6.31
CA GLN A 80 -12.58 2.83 6.72
C GLN A 80 -13.61 3.97 6.69
N ALA A 81 -13.24 5.16 7.12
CA ALA A 81 -14.13 6.32 7.11
C ALA A 81 -14.52 6.75 5.69
N LYS A 82 -13.59 6.63 4.74
CA LYS A 82 -13.82 6.97 3.32
C LYS A 82 -14.56 5.88 2.55
N ASP A 83 -14.23 4.63 2.79
CA ASP A 83 -14.86 3.48 2.17
C ASP A 83 -15.11 2.37 3.21
N PRO A 84 -16.25 2.42 3.91
CA PRO A 84 -16.60 1.42 4.92
C PRO A 84 -16.76 0.00 4.36
N LYS A 85 -16.92 -0.15 3.04
CA LYS A 85 -17.09 -1.43 2.36
C LYS A 85 -15.82 -1.92 1.68
N ASN A 86 -14.68 -1.24 1.87
CA ASN A 86 -13.42 -1.60 1.25
C ASN A 86 -13.00 -3.05 1.55
N ASP A 87 -13.00 -3.90 0.52
CA ASP A 87 -12.72 -5.33 0.70
C ASP A 87 -11.24 -5.61 0.98
N ALA A 88 -10.33 -4.78 0.46
CA ALA A 88 -8.91 -4.87 0.76
C ALA A 88 -8.64 -4.61 2.25
N LEU A 89 -9.28 -3.60 2.84
CA LEU A 89 -9.17 -3.31 4.27
C LEU A 89 -9.71 -4.46 5.11
N LYS A 90 -10.93 -4.93 4.83
CA LYS A 90 -11.53 -6.07 5.57
C LYS A 90 -10.64 -7.29 5.52
N SER A 91 -10.12 -7.62 4.33
CA SER A 91 -9.24 -8.77 4.12
C SER A 91 -7.91 -8.63 4.88
N THR A 92 -7.34 -7.43 4.90
CA THR A 92 -6.10 -7.12 5.61
C THR A 92 -6.28 -7.26 7.11
N LEU A 93 -7.32 -6.64 7.68
CA LEU A 93 -7.62 -6.72 9.10
C LEU A 93 -7.90 -8.17 9.54
N ALA A 94 -8.69 -8.91 8.76
CA ALA A 94 -8.98 -10.31 9.06
C ALA A 94 -7.71 -11.18 9.07
N ARG A 95 -6.85 -11.04 8.05
CA ARG A 95 -5.58 -11.79 7.97
C ARG A 95 -4.61 -11.43 9.09
N LEU A 96 -4.62 -10.18 9.55
CA LEU A 96 -3.76 -9.70 10.65
C LEU A 96 -4.41 -9.83 12.03
N HIS A 97 -5.60 -10.43 12.11
CA HIS A 97 -6.40 -10.56 13.32
C HIS A 97 -6.57 -9.23 14.08
N GLN A 98 -6.83 -8.14 13.34
CA GLN A 98 -7.03 -6.80 13.88
C GLN A 98 -8.49 -6.35 13.77
N THR A 99 -8.87 -5.48 14.69
CA THR A 99 -10.08 -4.66 14.66
C THR A 99 -9.66 -3.19 14.73
N LEU A 100 -10.50 -2.27 14.22
CA LEU A 100 -10.23 -0.83 14.19
C LEU A 100 -11.02 -0.04 15.23
#